data_AF-A0A1H3IN40-F1
#
_entry.id   AF-A0A1H3IN40-F1
#
_cell.length_a   1.000
_cell.length_b   1.000
_cell.length_c   1.000
_cell.angle_alpha   90.00
_cell.angle_beta   90.00
_cell.angle_gamma   90.00
#
_symmetry.space_group_name_H-M   'P 1'
#
loop_
_entity.id
_entity.type
_entity.pdbx_description
1 polymer ?
#
loop_
_entity_poly.entity_id
_entity_poly.type
_entity_poly.pdbx_seq_one_letter_code
_entity_poly.pdbx_strand_id
1 'polypeptide(L)'
;MITQRTQTDCGIASLANALGITYEQALTCFGLQADLRGTTAADTCNALISLGLSPVYATFPDFYQHLQTTGNPCSLDVVRDRPAILTILSRNGYNLHAVYWDGHQAHDPDPKALQPRDLDSMVILEAVFVSKNGLCANSEAGIRA
;
A
#
# COMPACT_ATOMS: atom_id res chain seq x y z
N MET A 1 -1.43 -16.93 -2.49
CA MET A 1 -0.95 -15.72 -1.81
C MET A 1 0.50 -15.95 -1.40
N ILE A 2 1.39 -15.02 -1.73
CA ILE A 2 2.80 -15.02 -1.33
C ILE A 2 2.88 -14.43 0.07
N THR A 3 3.48 -15.16 1.01
CA THR A 3 3.67 -14.71 2.40
C THR A 3 5.01 -14.00 2.57
N GLN A 4 5.06 -13.08 3.53
CA GLN A 4 6.30 -12.48 4.00
C GLN A 4 7.18 -13.55 4.69
N ARG A 5 8.50 -13.42 4.59
CA ARG A 5 9.51 -14.36 5.12
C ARG A 5 10.17 -13.83 6.38
N THR A 6 10.20 -12.51 6.55
CA THR A 6 10.77 -11.82 7.71
C THR A 6 9.68 -10.97 8.37
N GLN A 7 10.02 -10.18 9.40
CA GLN A 7 9.06 -9.25 9.99
C GLN A 7 8.94 -7.95 9.19
N THR A 8 9.84 -7.71 8.25
CA THR A 8 10.00 -6.41 7.58
C THR A 8 9.72 -6.46 6.09
N ASP A 9 9.62 -7.64 5.47
CA ASP A 9 9.43 -7.83 4.03
C ASP A 9 7.94 -7.87 3.58
N CYS A 10 7.01 -7.39 4.40
CA CYS A 10 5.59 -7.32 4.06
C CYS A 10 5.31 -6.52 2.77
N GLY A 11 6.09 -5.46 2.50
CA GLY A 11 5.95 -4.67 1.27
C GLY A 11 6.44 -5.40 0.03
N ILE A 12 7.49 -6.22 0.15
CA ILE A 12 7.99 -7.07 -0.94
C ILE A 12 6.94 -8.14 -1.30
N ALA A 13 6.42 -8.83 -0.30
CA ALA A 13 5.38 -9.83 -0.50
C ALA A 13 4.08 -9.20 -1.06
N SER A 14 3.70 -8.01 -0.59
CA SER A 14 2.54 -7.28 -1.11
C SER A 14 2.72 -6.89 -2.58
N LEU A 15 3.91 -6.39 -2.97
CA LEU A 15 4.22 -6.10 -4.36
C LEU A 15 4.17 -7.37 -5.24
N ALA A 16 4.72 -8.48 -4.75
CA ALA A 16 4.70 -9.75 -5.46
C ALA A 16 3.26 -10.22 -5.72
N ASN A 17 2.39 -10.15 -4.72
CA ASN A 17 0.96 -10.47 -4.87
C ASN A 17 0.26 -9.51 -5.84
N ALA A 18 0.54 -8.21 -5.75
CA ALA A 18 -0.10 -7.20 -6.59
C ALA A 18 0.26 -7.33 -8.08
N LEU A 19 1.49 -7.75 -8.39
CA LEU A 19 1.98 -7.90 -9.76
C LEU A 19 1.85 -9.34 -10.29
N GLY A 20 1.49 -10.32 -9.45
CA GLY A 20 1.46 -11.72 -9.83
C GLY A 20 2.83 -12.30 -10.19
N ILE A 21 3.89 -11.80 -9.56
CA ILE A 21 5.30 -12.21 -9.76
C ILE A 21 5.82 -12.97 -8.54
N THR A 22 6.99 -13.61 -8.66
CA THR A 22 7.61 -14.28 -7.51
C THR A 22 8.14 -13.29 -6.47
N TYR A 23 8.33 -13.76 -5.23
CA TYR A 23 8.97 -12.95 -4.18
C TYR A 23 10.36 -12.48 -4.61
N GLU A 24 11.15 -13.36 -5.23
CA GLU A 24 12.50 -13.04 -5.72
C GLU A 24 12.46 -11.93 -6.76
N GLN A 25 11.51 -11.98 -7.70
CA GLN A 25 11.33 -10.93 -8.70
C GLN A 25 10.95 -9.61 -8.03
N ALA A 26 10.01 -9.62 -7.07
CA ALA A 26 9.64 -8.42 -6.33
C ALA A 26 10.81 -7.84 -5.52
N LEU A 27 11.61 -8.69 -4.85
CA LEU A 27 12.78 -8.27 -4.08
C LEU A 27 13.78 -7.50 -4.95
N THR A 28 13.99 -7.93 -6.20
CA THR A 28 14.90 -7.23 -7.13
C THR A 28 14.44 -5.83 -7.54
N CYS A 29 13.17 -5.49 -7.28
CA CYS A 29 12.63 -4.16 -7.57
C CYS A 29 12.99 -3.13 -6.49
N PHE A 30 13.48 -3.57 -5.33
CA PHE A 30 13.83 -2.70 -4.21
C PHE A 30 15.34 -2.58 -4.02
N GLY A 31 15.75 -1.61 -3.19
CA GLY A 31 17.14 -1.42 -2.80
C GLY A 31 17.72 -2.60 -2.01
N LEU A 32 19.05 -2.62 -1.88
CA LEU A 32 19.76 -3.63 -1.09
C LEU A 32 19.22 -3.69 0.34
N GLN A 33 19.02 -4.91 0.86
CA GLN A 33 18.55 -5.18 2.23
C GLN A 33 17.11 -4.72 2.54
N ALA A 34 16.28 -4.49 1.52
CA ALA A 34 14.86 -4.15 1.72
C ALA A 34 14.09 -5.21 2.53
N ASP A 35 14.46 -6.48 2.39
CA ASP A 35 13.95 -7.62 3.16
C ASP A 35 14.31 -7.59 4.65
N LEU A 36 15.33 -6.81 5.02
CA LEU A 36 15.77 -6.64 6.41
C LEU A 36 15.28 -5.32 7.01
N ARG A 37 15.20 -4.26 6.21
CA ARG A 37 14.86 -2.90 6.67
C ARG A 37 13.39 -2.52 6.47
N GLY A 38 12.69 -3.29 5.65
CA GLY A 38 11.37 -2.95 5.17
C GLY A 38 11.39 -1.91 4.08
N THR A 39 10.18 -1.61 3.60
CA THR A 39 9.93 -0.77 2.44
C THR A 39 8.82 0.22 2.75
N THR A 40 8.97 1.45 2.30
CA THR A 40 7.95 2.49 2.40
C THR A 40 7.01 2.46 1.18
N ALA A 41 5.90 3.20 1.25
CA ALA A 41 5.07 3.46 0.08
C ALA A 41 5.86 4.15 -1.05
N ALA A 42 6.79 5.05 -0.71
CA ALA A 42 7.67 5.71 -1.67
C ALA A 42 8.62 4.70 -2.36
N ASP A 43 9.20 3.75 -1.61
CA ASP A 43 10.02 2.68 -2.20
C ASP A 43 9.19 1.82 -3.15
N THR A 44 7.93 1.56 -2.81
CA THR A 44 6.99 0.82 -3.66
C THR A 44 6.68 1.58 -4.95
N CYS A 45 6.45 2.90 -4.88
CA CYS A 45 6.31 3.74 -6.06
C CYS A 45 7.56 3.69 -6.95
N ASN A 46 8.76 3.81 -6.37
CA ASN A 46 10.01 3.75 -7.12
C ASN A 46 10.19 2.39 -7.81
N ALA A 47 9.90 1.29 -7.11
CA ALA A 47 9.92 -0.06 -7.67
C ALA A 47 9.00 -0.18 -8.90
N LEU A 48 7.76 0.32 -8.81
CA LEU A 48 6.80 0.32 -9.91
C LEU A 48 7.28 1.20 -11.09
N ILE A 49 7.85 2.37 -10.82
CA ILE A 49 8.45 3.25 -11.85
C ILE A 49 9.60 2.55 -12.56
N SER A 50 10.47 1.85 -11.85
CA SER A 50 11.58 1.07 -12.44
C SER A 50 11.11 -0.06 -13.35
N LEU A 51 9.88 -0.56 -13.13
CA LEU A 51 9.22 -1.54 -14.01
C LEU A 51 8.50 -0.90 -15.20
N GLY A 52 8.57 0.43 -15.37
CA GLY A 52 7.90 1.17 -16.44
C GLY A 52 6.42 1.44 -16.18
N LEU A 53 5.95 1.28 -14.93
CA LEU A 53 4.58 1.58 -14.54
C LEU A 53 4.46 3.03 -14.05
N SER A 54 3.23 3.55 -14.05
CA SER A 54 2.91 4.89 -13.54
C SER A 54 2.06 4.77 -12.28
N PRO A 55 2.67 4.58 -11.10
CA PRO A 55 1.92 4.40 -9.87
C PRO A 55 1.21 5.70 -9.49
N VAL A 56 0.05 5.56 -8.87
CA VAL A 56 -0.63 6.68 -8.21
C VAL A 56 -0.55 6.46 -6.71
N TYR A 57 -0.24 7.53 -5.98
CA TYR A 57 -0.12 7.53 -4.53
C TYR A 57 -1.28 8.31 -3.91
N ALA A 58 -1.82 7.82 -2.80
CA ALA A 58 -2.85 8.47 -2.02
C ALA A 58 -2.56 8.35 -0.52
N THR A 59 -2.94 9.37 0.24
CA THR A 59 -2.89 9.41 1.70
C THR A 59 -4.30 9.56 2.25
N PHE A 60 -4.54 9.06 3.47
CA PHE A 60 -5.85 9.06 4.13
C PHE A 60 -5.81 9.83 5.45
N PRO A 61 -6.96 10.13 6.09
CA PRO A 61 -7.00 10.94 7.29
C PRO A 61 -6.08 10.42 8.41
N ASP A 62 -6.02 9.10 8.59
CA ASP A 62 -5.19 8.46 9.63
C ASP A 62 -3.69 8.68 9.43
N PHE A 63 -3.21 8.88 8.20
CA PHE A 63 -1.81 9.22 7.93
C PHE A 63 -1.42 10.57 8.56
N TYR A 64 -2.28 11.57 8.35
CA TYR A 64 -2.06 12.92 8.90
C TYR A 64 -2.20 12.94 10.41
N GLN A 65 -3.16 12.19 10.96
CA GLN A 65 -3.30 12.01 12.40
C GLN A 65 -2.07 11.33 13.00
N HIS A 66 -1.55 10.27 12.36
CA HIS A 66 -0.36 9.56 12.81
C HIS A 66 0.89 10.45 12.82
N LEU A 67 1.05 11.28 11.79
CA LEU A 67 2.15 12.24 11.68
C LEU A 67 1.95 13.55 12.47
N GLN A 68 0.79 13.74 13.10
CA GLN A 68 0.41 14.98 13.80
C GLN A 68 0.59 16.23 12.92
N THR A 69 0.19 16.12 11.65
CA THR A 69 0.34 17.18 10.65
C THR A 69 -0.96 17.39 9.88
N THR A 70 -1.10 18.52 9.21
CA THR A 70 -2.25 18.79 8.34
C THR A 70 -1.95 18.38 6.90
N GLY A 71 -3.01 18.10 6.14
CA GLY A 71 -2.90 17.87 4.70
C GLY A 71 -4.24 17.68 4.03
N ASN A 72 -4.22 17.06 2.85
CA ASN A 72 -5.39 16.93 1.98
C ASN A 72 -5.65 15.43 1.71
N PRO A 73 -6.24 14.70 2.68
CA PRO A 73 -6.47 13.27 2.53
C PRO A 73 -7.51 12.97 1.44
N CYS A 74 -7.36 11.80 0.84
CA CYS A 74 -8.36 11.19 -0.01
C CYS A 74 -9.48 10.54 0.83
N SER A 75 -10.66 10.34 0.23
CA SER A 75 -11.65 9.39 0.74
C SER A 75 -11.19 7.95 0.51
N LEU A 76 -11.52 7.02 1.42
CA LEU A 76 -11.33 5.58 1.22
C LEU A 76 -12.06 5.04 -0.02
N ASP A 77 -13.06 5.74 -0.53
CA ASP A 77 -13.77 5.33 -1.75
C ASP A 77 -12.83 5.23 -2.97
N VAL A 78 -11.67 5.89 -2.96
CA VAL A 78 -10.73 5.83 -4.08
C VAL A 78 -10.06 4.45 -4.23
N VAL A 79 -10.06 3.61 -3.18
CA VAL A 79 -9.50 2.25 -3.16
C VAL A 79 -10.55 1.15 -3.26
N ARG A 80 -11.83 1.39 -2.93
CA ARG A 80 -12.87 0.32 -2.80
C ARG A 80 -12.80 -0.70 -3.93
N ASP A 81 -12.90 -0.29 -5.19
CA ASP A 81 -12.92 -1.24 -6.34
C ASP A 81 -11.62 -1.25 -7.14
N ARG A 82 -10.48 -0.91 -6.52
CA ARG A 82 -9.21 -0.74 -7.23
C ARG A 82 -8.05 -1.43 -6.52
N PRO A 83 -7.33 -2.34 -7.21
CA PRO A 83 -6.16 -2.97 -6.65
C PRO A 83 -5.11 -1.94 -6.21
N ALA A 84 -4.60 -2.11 -4.99
CA ALA A 84 -3.61 -1.23 -4.40
C ALA A 84 -2.76 -1.97 -3.38
N ILE A 85 -1.54 -1.50 -3.17
CA ILE A 85 -0.74 -1.87 -2.01
C ILE A 85 -1.05 -0.81 -0.95
N LEU A 86 -1.56 -1.26 0.20
CA LEU A 86 -1.98 -0.38 1.29
C LEU A 86 -0.93 -0.40 2.41
N THR A 87 -0.53 0.78 2.89
CA THR A 87 0.12 0.92 4.19
C THR A 87 -0.96 1.05 5.26
N ILE A 88 -0.95 0.18 6.25
CA ILE A 88 -1.91 0.16 7.36
C ILE A 88 -1.19 0.22 8.71
N LEU A 89 -1.92 0.63 9.77
CA LEU A 89 -1.48 0.29 11.13
C LEU A 89 -1.74 -1.19 11.38
N SER A 90 -0.71 -1.88 11.87
CA SER A 90 -0.82 -3.24 12.36
C SER A 90 -1.78 -3.32 13.56
N ARG A 91 -2.19 -4.55 13.92
CA ARG A 91 -3.20 -4.77 14.98
C ARG A 91 -2.81 -4.22 16.35
N ASN A 92 -1.52 -4.05 16.62
CA ASN A 92 -1.06 -3.44 17.87
C ASN A 92 -1.22 -1.91 17.89
N GLY A 93 -1.55 -1.29 16.76
CA GLY A 93 -1.76 0.16 16.62
C GLY A 93 -0.48 0.99 16.52
N TYR A 94 0.70 0.37 16.59
CA TYR A 94 1.99 1.07 16.67
C TYR A 94 2.88 0.84 15.45
N ASN A 95 2.88 -0.36 14.87
CA ASN A 95 3.75 -0.68 13.74
C ASN A 95 3.02 -0.49 12.41
N LEU A 96 3.76 -0.07 11.39
CA LEU A 96 3.29 -0.04 10.01
C LEU A 96 3.34 -1.45 9.40
N HIS A 97 2.41 -1.72 8.49
CA HIS A 97 2.34 -2.97 7.75
C HIS A 97 1.85 -2.73 6.33
N ALA A 98 2.34 -3.52 5.37
CA ALA A 98 1.90 -3.45 3.98
C ALA A 98 1.04 -4.67 3.63
N VAL A 99 -0.09 -4.42 2.98
CA VAL A 99 -1.02 -5.46 2.51
C VAL A 99 -1.41 -5.23 1.06
N TYR A 100 -1.74 -6.28 0.32
CA TYR A 100 -2.29 -6.17 -1.02
C TYR A 100 -3.83 -6.14 -0.97
N TRP A 101 -4.45 -5.08 -1.46
CA TRP A 101 -5.89 -4.98 -1.67
C TRP A 101 -6.22 -5.29 -3.13
N ASP A 102 -7.12 -6.24 -3.37
CA ASP A 102 -7.49 -6.67 -4.74
C ASP A 102 -8.73 -5.96 -5.31
N GLY A 103 -9.30 -4.99 -4.59
CA GLY A 103 -10.58 -4.37 -4.92
C GLY A 103 -11.78 -4.98 -4.19
N HIS A 104 -11.60 -6.02 -3.38
CA HIS A 104 -12.69 -6.67 -2.64
C HIS A 104 -12.27 -7.05 -1.22
N GLN A 105 -11.04 -7.55 -1.06
CA GLN A 105 -10.50 -7.98 0.23
C GLN A 105 -8.99 -7.73 0.33
N ALA A 106 -8.50 -7.59 1.57
CA ALA A 106 -7.07 -7.46 1.82
C ALA A 106 -6.43 -8.84 1.94
N HIS A 107 -5.35 -9.04 1.17
CA HIS A 107 -4.44 -10.16 1.22
C HIS A 107 -3.21 -9.75 2.02
N ASP A 108 -3.30 -9.97 3.33
CA ASP A 108 -2.21 -9.65 4.26
C ASP A 108 -1.09 -10.74 4.20
N PRO A 109 0.16 -10.38 3.86
CA PRO A 109 1.22 -11.35 3.67
C PRO A 109 1.78 -11.93 4.98
N ASP A 110 1.37 -11.45 6.16
CA ASP A 110 1.76 -12.03 7.45
C ASP A 110 1.17 -13.46 7.57
N PRO A 111 2.00 -14.50 7.74
CA PRO A 111 1.51 -15.88 7.90
C PRO A 111 0.63 -16.09 9.14
N LYS A 112 0.62 -15.14 10.09
CA LYS A 112 -0.22 -15.16 11.29
C LYS A 112 -1.48 -14.30 11.15
N ALA A 113 -1.65 -13.60 10.03
CA ALA A 113 -2.85 -12.80 9.79
C ALA A 113 -4.08 -13.70 9.69
N LEU A 114 -5.18 -13.26 10.32
CA LEU A 114 -6.49 -13.83 10.06
C LEU A 114 -6.99 -13.22 8.74
N GLN A 115 -7.15 -14.07 7.73
CA GLN A 115 -7.62 -13.73 6.39
C GLN A 115 -9.05 -14.19 6.16
N PRO A 116 -9.79 -13.54 5.24
CA PRO A 116 -9.51 -12.23 4.63
C PRO A 116 -9.88 -11.06 5.55
N ARG A 117 -9.36 -9.86 5.29
CA ARG A 117 -9.72 -8.62 6.01
C ARG A 117 -10.53 -7.67 5.11
N ASP A 118 -11.61 -7.14 5.66
CA ASP A 118 -12.42 -6.10 5.01
C ASP A 118 -11.75 -4.73 5.13
N LEU A 119 -12.00 -3.86 4.15
CA LEU A 119 -11.44 -2.50 4.10
C LEU A 119 -11.72 -1.70 5.38
N ASP A 120 -12.97 -1.72 5.85
CA ASP A 120 -13.44 -0.95 7.01
C ASP A 120 -12.89 -1.49 8.35
N SER A 121 -12.26 -2.67 8.34
CA SER A 121 -11.58 -3.27 9.51
C SER A 121 -10.13 -2.82 9.69
N MET A 122 -9.64 -1.95 8.79
CA MET A 122 -8.25 -1.52 8.73
C MET A 122 -8.12 -0.02 8.94
N VAL A 123 -7.11 0.39 9.68
CA VAL A 123 -6.66 1.79 9.70
C VAL A 123 -5.67 1.95 8.55
N ILE A 124 -6.10 2.58 7.47
CA ILE A 124 -5.33 2.73 6.23
C ILE A 124 -4.68 4.10 6.24
N LEU A 125 -3.36 4.14 6.03
CA LEU A 125 -2.58 5.37 6.01
C LEU A 125 -2.33 5.82 4.57
N GLU A 126 -1.90 4.90 3.72
CA GLU A 126 -1.46 5.19 2.36
C GLU A 126 -1.92 4.10 1.38
N ALA A 127 -2.04 4.45 0.11
CA ALA A 127 -2.28 3.50 -0.97
C ALA A 127 -1.39 3.80 -2.18
N VAL A 128 -0.79 2.75 -2.74
CA VAL A 128 -0.05 2.77 -4.00
C VAL A 128 -0.81 1.93 -5.02
N PHE A 129 -1.36 2.58 -6.05
CA PHE A 129 -2.08 1.93 -7.13
C PHE A 129 -1.11 1.44 -8.21
N VAL A 130 -1.16 0.16 -8.55
CA VAL A 130 -0.31 -0.46 -9.58
C VAL A 130 -0.72 -0.02 -11.00
N SER A 131 -2.01 0.19 -11.23
CA SER A 131 -2.57 0.62 -12.52
C SER A 131 -3.77 1.55 -12.31
N LYS A 132 -3.52 2.84 -12.10
CA LYS A 132 -4.58 3.85 -12.09
C LYS A 132 -4.21 5.00 -13.01
N ASN A 133 -5.12 5.34 -13.93
CA ASN A 133 -5.00 6.55 -14.72
C ASN A 133 -5.49 7.75 -13.89
N GLY A 134 -4.63 8.75 -13.68
CA GLY A 134 -5.00 10.05 -13.11
C GLY A 134 -4.61 10.30 -11.65
N LEU A 135 -4.54 11.58 -11.28
CA LEU A 135 -4.22 12.06 -9.93
C LEU A 135 -5.37 11.71 -8.95
N CYS A 136 -5.03 11.19 -7.76
CA CYS A 136 -5.96 11.06 -6.63
C CYS A 136 -6.29 12.40 -5.95
N ALA A 137 -6.22 13.52 -6.67
CA ALA A 137 -6.66 14.79 -6.11
C ALA A 137 -8.19 14.76 -5.97
N ASN A 138 -8.69 15.19 -4.81
CA ASN A 138 -10.12 15.40 -4.58
C ASN A 138 -10.71 16.12 -5.80
N SER A 139 -11.73 15.51 -6.43
CA SER A 139 -12.44 16.07 -7.60
C SER A 139 -13.06 17.45 -7.34
N GLU A 140 -12.99 17.93 -6.11
CA GLU A 140 -13.49 19.23 -5.66
C GLU A 140 -12.43 20.34 -5.64
N ALA A 141 -11.14 20.03 -5.84
CA ALA A 141 -10.04 21.01 -5.75
C ALA A 141 -9.97 22.02 -6.93
N GLY A 142 -10.98 22.07 -7.81
CA GLY A 142 -11.03 22.97 -8.96
C GLY A 142 -12.41 23.51 -9.35
N ILE A 143 -13.48 23.25 -8.58
CA ILE A 143 -14.85 23.69 -8.94
C ILE A 143 -15.26 24.97 -8.18
N ARG A 144 -14.31 25.86 -7.89
CA ARG A 144 -14.62 27.23 -7.48
C ARG A 144 -13.70 28.19 -8.22
N ALA A 145 -14.09 28.49 -9.45
CA ALA A 145 -13.77 29.75 -10.12
C ALA A 145 -14.91 30.73 -9.87
#